data_AF-A0A1Y3PC42-F1
#
_entry.id   AF-A0A1Y3PC42-F1
#
_cell.length_a   1.000
_cell.length_b   1.000
_cell.length_c   1.000
_cell.angle_alpha   90.00
_cell.angle_beta   90.00
_cell.angle_gamma   90.00
#
_symmetry.space_group_name_H-M   'P 1'
#
loop_
_entity.id
_entity.type
_entity.pdbx_description
1 polymer ?
#
loop_
_entity_poly.entity_id
_entity_poly.type
_entity_poly.pdbx_seq_one_letter_code
_entity_poly.pdbx_strand_id
1 'polypeptide(L)'
;MIRMAAEKRVRSVGSVADELIKKSREAALASVQIFNNPALTFKSEIFIVLMMISWTYLLHAFYRKNGVEYRYFKMEGTRKRFHKTAKGAVKHWELEKCLNQPESPVALSAANNLRFLIGLRHEIEHQMTTKIDQFLSARFQACCLNYNELIKSLFGASLGIDKHLSFSLQFSSLNKDQVDRLSQADGLPENIRAYITSFDLALTDEEFNDPKFSYRVFFVPKTANHKGQADQVIEFIKPGSEMAQGMNTKYIQIKETERPKYLPSKIVEKVKNAGYPKFNMMHHTQMWQTNEAKKQGKGFGVTVMNTWYWYETWLEKVLAECEIRKIEFL
;
A
#
# COMPACT_ATOMS: atom_id res chain seq x y z
N MET A 1 -49.66 -43.69 22.82
CA MET A 1 -49.26 -42.27 22.87
C MET A 1 -47.78 -42.18 22.51
N ILE A 2 -47.46 -42.05 21.22
CA ILE A 2 -46.08 -42.07 20.72
C ILE A 2 -45.51 -40.65 20.86
N ARG A 3 -44.52 -40.48 21.75
CA ARG A 3 -43.77 -39.22 21.86
C ARG A 3 -42.89 -39.08 20.62
N MET A 4 -43.25 -38.15 19.73
CA MET A 4 -42.35 -37.71 18.65
C MET A 4 -41.12 -37.06 19.27
N ALA A 5 -39.94 -37.56 18.90
CA ALA A 5 -38.66 -36.97 19.27
C ALA A 5 -38.58 -35.54 18.70
N ALA A 6 -38.25 -34.58 19.56
CA ALA A 6 -38.06 -33.19 19.15
C ALA A 6 -36.95 -33.10 18.08
N GLU A 7 -37.28 -32.57 16.90
CA GLU A 7 -36.30 -32.29 15.85
C GLU A 7 -35.15 -31.45 16.39
N LYS A 8 -33.93 -31.99 16.26
CA LYS A 8 -32.70 -31.35 16.71
C LYS A 8 -32.49 -30.08 15.87
N ARG A 9 -32.76 -28.92 16.47
CA ARG A 9 -32.59 -27.58 15.86
C ARG A 9 -31.16 -27.44 15.32
N VAL A 10 -30.97 -27.52 14.00
CA VAL A 10 -29.66 -27.31 13.36
C VAL A 10 -29.32 -25.83 13.48
N ARG A 11 -28.40 -25.47 14.38
CA ARG A 11 -27.88 -24.11 14.52
C ARG A 11 -27.01 -23.77 13.30
N SER A 12 -27.64 -23.35 12.20
CA SER A 12 -26.94 -23.07 10.93
C SER A 12 -26.13 -21.76 10.94
N VAL A 13 -26.50 -20.79 11.78
CA VAL A 13 -25.85 -19.47 11.81
C VAL A 13 -24.43 -19.54 12.36
N GLY A 14 -24.22 -20.26 13.48
CA GLY A 14 -22.89 -20.49 14.05
C GLY A 14 -21.99 -21.28 13.10
N SER A 15 -22.51 -22.41 12.60
CA SER A 15 -21.78 -23.29 11.68
C SER A 15 -21.22 -22.58 10.44
N VAL A 16 -22.00 -21.67 9.83
CA VAL A 16 -21.56 -20.92 8.62
C VAL A 16 -20.58 -19.81 8.97
N ALA A 17 -20.81 -19.07 10.06
CA ALA A 17 -19.90 -18.01 10.49
C ALA A 17 -18.53 -18.60 10.90
N ASP A 18 -18.53 -19.71 11.61
CA ASP A 18 -17.32 -20.43 12.02
C ASP A 18 -16.54 -20.97 10.82
N GLU A 19 -17.23 -21.49 9.81
CA GLU A 19 -16.62 -21.93 8.56
C GLU A 19 -15.99 -20.77 7.78
N LEU A 20 -16.68 -19.62 7.70
CA LEU A 20 -16.15 -18.40 7.07
C LEU A 20 -14.90 -17.92 7.79
N ILE A 21 -14.90 -17.87 9.12
CA ILE A 21 -13.74 -17.48 9.92
C ILE A 21 -12.57 -18.44 9.68
N LYS A 22 -12.81 -19.74 9.67
CA LYS A 22 -11.77 -20.75 9.41
C LYS A 22 -11.12 -20.50 8.05
N LYS A 23 -11.92 -20.39 6.98
CA LYS A 23 -11.42 -20.14 5.62
C LYS A 23 -10.74 -18.78 5.48
N SER A 24 -11.27 -17.76 6.15
CA SER A 24 -10.69 -16.42 6.21
C SER A 24 -9.27 -16.47 6.78
N ARG A 25 -9.07 -17.18 7.90
CA ARG A 25 -7.76 -17.39 8.53
C ARG A 25 -6.82 -18.20 7.67
N GLU A 26 -7.28 -19.31 7.09
CA GLU A 26 -6.46 -20.14 6.19
C GLU A 26 -5.95 -19.33 4.99
N ALA A 27 -6.81 -18.51 4.38
CA ALA A 27 -6.43 -17.63 3.27
C ALA A 27 -5.38 -16.57 3.68
N ALA A 28 -5.54 -15.93 4.85
CA ALA A 28 -4.56 -14.98 5.38
C ALA A 28 -3.22 -15.66 5.71
N LEU A 29 -3.25 -16.87 6.26
CA LEU A 29 -2.01 -17.59 6.57
C LEU A 29 -1.28 -18.03 5.30
N ALA A 30 -2.03 -18.50 4.29
CA ALA A 30 -1.48 -18.86 2.99
C ALA A 30 -0.87 -17.65 2.27
N SER A 31 -1.53 -16.49 2.30
CA SER A 31 -1.02 -15.26 1.68
C SER A 31 0.35 -14.88 2.26
N VAL A 32 0.45 -14.91 3.59
CA VAL A 32 1.67 -14.60 4.33
C VAL A 32 2.77 -15.62 4.02
N GLN A 33 2.47 -16.92 4.03
CA GLN A 33 3.47 -17.95 3.70
C GLN A 33 4.01 -17.81 2.28
N ILE A 34 3.14 -17.56 1.30
CA ILE A 34 3.52 -17.37 -0.09
C ILE A 34 4.40 -16.13 -0.26
N PHE A 35 4.05 -15.03 0.42
CA PHE A 35 4.84 -13.80 0.37
C PHE A 35 6.26 -13.95 0.91
N ASN A 36 6.47 -14.85 1.87
CA ASN A 36 7.81 -15.11 2.42
C ASN A 36 8.61 -16.15 1.65
N ASN A 37 8.02 -16.82 0.66
CA ASN A 37 8.75 -17.80 -0.13
C ASN A 37 9.68 -17.08 -1.13
N PRO A 38 11.02 -17.16 -0.96
CA PRO A 38 11.97 -16.46 -1.83
C PRO A 38 12.01 -17.03 -3.26
N ALA A 39 11.50 -18.24 -3.48
CA ALA A 39 11.47 -18.87 -4.79
C ALA A 39 10.32 -18.33 -5.69
N LEU A 40 9.34 -17.62 -5.10
CA LEU A 40 8.20 -17.08 -5.84
C LEU A 40 8.44 -15.63 -6.23
N THR A 41 8.30 -15.36 -7.52
CA THR A 41 8.45 -14.01 -8.11
C THR A 41 7.11 -13.27 -8.24
N PHE A 42 5.99 -13.99 -8.31
CA PHE A 42 4.61 -13.47 -8.40
C PHE A 42 3.91 -13.44 -7.04
N LYS A 43 4.65 -13.02 -6.00
CA LYS A 43 4.21 -13.20 -4.61
C LYS A 43 3.30 -12.10 -4.11
N SER A 44 3.48 -10.85 -4.58
CA SER A 44 2.61 -9.74 -4.20
C SER A 44 1.20 -9.90 -4.72
N GLU A 45 1.09 -10.39 -5.94
CA GLU A 45 -0.18 -10.58 -6.62
C GLU A 45 -0.99 -11.69 -5.95
N ILE A 46 -0.35 -12.83 -5.67
CA ILE A 46 -0.97 -13.91 -4.90
C ILE A 46 -1.35 -13.41 -3.51
N PHE A 47 -0.48 -12.64 -2.86
CA PHE A 47 -0.77 -12.05 -1.56
C PHE A 47 -2.03 -11.18 -1.59
N ILE A 48 -2.14 -10.25 -2.55
CA ILE A 48 -3.30 -9.36 -2.69
C ILE A 48 -4.58 -10.17 -2.87
N VAL A 49 -4.59 -11.13 -3.80
CA VAL A 49 -5.78 -11.96 -4.07
C VAL A 49 -6.22 -12.74 -2.83
N LEU A 50 -5.29 -13.41 -2.16
CA LEU A 50 -5.61 -14.20 -0.97
C LEU A 50 -6.04 -13.32 0.21
N MET A 51 -5.44 -12.14 0.40
CA MET A 51 -5.87 -11.18 1.41
C MET A 51 -7.26 -10.63 1.12
N MET A 52 -7.60 -10.33 -0.14
CA MET A 52 -8.97 -9.91 -0.50
C MET A 52 -10.01 -10.98 -0.16
N ILE A 53 -9.71 -12.26 -0.44
CA ILE A 53 -10.58 -13.38 -0.07
C ILE A 53 -10.71 -13.48 1.45
N SER A 54 -9.57 -13.39 2.15
CA SER A 54 -9.53 -13.45 3.61
C SER A 54 -10.41 -12.37 4.25
N TRP A 55 -10.22 -11.11 3.87
CA TRP A 55 -11.01 -9.99 4.36
C TRP A 55 -12.50 -10.09 3.99
N THR A 56 -12.82 -10.56 2.78
CA THR A 56 -14.21 -10.78 2.37
C THR A 56 -14.90 -11.78 3.31
N TYR A 57 -14.26 -12.91 3.59
CA TYR A 57 -14.82 -13.92 4.50
C TYR A 57 -14.90 -13.44 5.96
N LEU A 58 -13.94 -12.63 6.41
CA LEU A 58 -13.99 -12.00 7.73
C LEU A 58 -15.22 -11.11 7.87
N LEU A 59 -15.47 -10.24 6.89
CA LEU A 59 -16.62 -9.34 6.90
C LEU A 59 -17.94 -10.08 6.70
N HIS A 60 -17.98 -11.12 5.87
CA HIS A 60 -19.16 -11.97 5.73
C HIS A 60 -19.51 -12.67 7.05
N ALA A 61 -18.51 -13.18 7.78
CA ALA A 61 -18.72 -13.78 9.10
C ALA A 61 -19.29 -12.74 10.08
N PHE A 62 -18.76 -11.51 10.04
CA PHE A 62 -19.23 -10.41 10.88
C PHE A 62 -20.69 -10.06 10.56
N TYR A 63 -21.02 -9.81 9.30
CA TYR A 63 -22.38 -9.48 8.87
C TYR A 63 -23.36 -10.60 9.20
N ARG A 64 -22.95 -11.86 8.98
CA ARG A 64 -23.75 -13.03 9.33
C ARG A 64 -24.07 -13.08 10.82
N LYS A 65 -23.09 -12.82 11.69
CA LYS A 65 -23.24 -12.85 13.15
C LYS A 65 -24.12 -11.69 13.66
N ASN A 66 -24.09 -10.54 12.99
CA ASN A 66 -24.87 -9.35 13.34
C ASN A 66 -26.23 -9.26 12.61
N GLY A 67 -26.61 -10.27 11.81
CA GLY A 67 -27.89 -10.27 11.10
C GLY A 67 -27.98 -9.31 9.91
N VAL A 68 -26.84 -8.78 9.44
CA VAL A 68 -26.78 -7.93 8.25
C VAL A 68 -26.85 -8.79 6.99
N GLU A 69 -27.74 -8.41 6.07
CA GLU A 69 -27.94 -9.13 4.81
C GLU A 69 -26.90 -8.71 3.76
N TYR A 70 -25.81 -9.46 3.66
CA TYR A 70 -24.69 -9.19 2.76
C TYR A 70 -24.82 -9.85 1.37
N ARG A 71 -26.02 -10.33 1.01
CA ARG A 71 -26.32 -10.84 -0.34
C ARG A 71 -26.94 -9.75 -1.19
N TYR A 72 -26.67 -9.80 -2.49
CA TYR A 72 -27.34 -8.90 -3.43
C TYR A 72 -28.82 -9.26 -3.53
N PHE A 73 -29.70 -8.30 -3.30
CA PHE A 73 -31.14 -8.43 -3.49
C PHE A 73 -31.76 -7.16 -4.06
N LYS A 74 -32.92 -7.33 -4.67
CA LYS A 74 -33.87 -6.26 -4.97
C LYS A 74 -35.16 -6.48 -4.20
N MET A 75 -35.86 -5.41 -3.87
CA MET A 75 -37.19 -5.48 -3.28
C MET A 75 -38.20 -5.69 -4.40
N GLU A 76 -38.97 -6.78 -4.34
CA GLU A 76 -40.17 -6.98 -5.15
C GLU A 76 -41.37 -6.96 -4.21
N GLY A 77 -42.01 -5.79 -4.10
CA GLY A 77 -43.00 -5.52 -3.06
C GLY A 77 -42.37 -5.63 -1.67
N THR A 78 -42.87 -6.56 -0.86
CA THR A 78 -42.38 -6.82 0.51
C THR A 78 -41.33 -7.92 0.60
N ARG A 79 -41.01 -8.60 -0.51
CA ARG A 79 -40.09 -9.76 -0.51
C ARG A 79 -38.75 -9.41 -1.15
N LYS A 80 -37.67 -9.93 -0.54
CA LYS A 80 -36.31 -9.84 -1.08
C LYS A 80 -36.12 -10.87 -2.20
N ARG A 81 -35.87 -10.41 -3.42
CA ARG A 81 -35.45 -11.27 -4.54
C ARG A 81 -33.94 -11.17 -4.71
N PHE A 82 -33.25 -12.28 -4.40
CA PHE A 82 -31.79 -12.34 -4.47
C PHE A 82 -31.27 -12.42 -5.91
N HIS A 83 -30.18 -11.72 -6.17
CA HIS A 83 -29.44 -11.82 -7.42
C HIS A 83 -28.69 -13.15 -7.47
N LYS A 84 -28.68 -13.77 -8.65
CA LYS A 84 -28.01 -15.04 -8.88
C LYS A 84 -26.90 -14.90 -9.93
N THR A 85 -25.89 -15.76 -9.84
CA THR A 85 -24.89 -15.94 -10.89
C THR A 85 -25.52 -16.64 -12.11
N ALA A 86 -24.79 -16.68 -13.23
CA ALA A 86 -25.23 -17.41 -14.42
C ALA A 86 -25.53 -18.90 -14.13
N LYS A 87 -24.84 -19.48 -13.13
CA LYS A 87 -25.05 -20.87 -12.66
C LYS A 87 -26.05 -21.00 -11.50
N GLY A 88 -26.81 -19.95 -11.19
CA GLY A 88 -27.91 -19.99 -10.21
C GLY A 88 -27.54 -19.81 -8.74
N ALA A 89 -26.26 -19.67 -8.39
CA ALA A 89 -25.83 -19.41 -7.01
C ALA A 89 -26.13 -17.97 -6.59
N VAL A 90 -26.46 -17.72 -5.32
CA VAL A 90 -26.75 -16.37 -4.83
C VAL A 90 -25.46 -15.54 -4.79
N LYS A 91 -25.53 -14.31 -5.31
CA LYS A 91 -24.41 -13.37 -5.29
C LYS A 91 -24.28 -12.74 -3.90
N HIS A 92 -23.08 -12.86 -3.32
CA HIS A 92 -22.69 -12.18 -2.10
C HIS A 92 -21.92 -10.91 -2.43
N TRP A 93 -21.88 -9.95 -1.50
CA TRP A 93 -21.08 -8.74 -1.64
C TRP A 93 -19.59 -9.07 -1.77
N GLU A 94 -18.94 -8.39 -2.69
CA GLU A 94 -17.48 -8.27 -2.75
C GLU A 94 -16.95 -7.40 -1.60
N LEU A 95 -15.63 -7.44 -1.39
CA LEU A 95 -14.96 -6.69 -0.32
C LEU A 95 -15.27 -5.20 -0.39
N GLU A 96 -15.20 -4.60 -1.58
CA GLU A 96 -15.45 -3.17 -1.76
C GLU A 96 -16.86 -2.77 -1.28
N LYS A 97 -17.89 -3.53 -1.65
CA LYS A 97 -19.26 -3.31 -1.18
C LYS A 97 -19.38 -3.47 0.33
N CYS A 98 -18.68 -4.45 0.90
CA CYS A 98 -18.60 -4.65 2.35
C CYS A 98 -17.96 -3.47 3.07
N LEU A 99 -16.95 -2.81 2.48
CA LEU A 99 -16.30 -1.63 3.07
C LEU A 99 -17.14 -0.36 2.97
N ASN A 100 -18.02 -0.30 1.97
CA ASN A 100 -18.89 0.86 1.73
C ASN A 100 -20.23 0.79 2.47
N GLN A 101 -20.44 -0.20 3.33
CA GLN A 101 -21.62 -0.26 4.20
C GLN A 101 -21.40 0.52 5.50
N PRO A 102 -22.43 1.23 6.01
CA PRO A 102 -22.35 1.90 7.31
C PRO A 102 -22.04 0.95 8.47
N GLU A 103 -22.45 -0.32 8.37
CA GLU A 103 -22.23 -1.35 9.39
C GLU A 103 -20.82 -1.95 9.35
N SER A 104 -19.94 -1.50 8.45
CA SER A 104 -18.60 -2.06 8.32
C SER A 104 -17.79 -1.84 9.61
N PRO A 105 -17.19 -2.90 10.20
CA PRO A 105 -16.41 -2.78 11.42
C PRO A 105 -14.98 -2.28 11.17
N VAL A 106 -14.64 -1.92 9.93
CA VAL A 106 -13.29 -1.57 9.52
C VAL A 106 -13.07 -0.06 9.70
N ALA A 107 -12.05 0.31 10.47
CA ALA A 107 -11.64 1.70 10.63
C ALA A 107 -11.25 2.34 9.29
N LEU A 108 -11.49 3.65 9.13
CA LEU A 108 -11.30 4.37 7.87
C LEU A 108 -9.92 4.13 7.23
N SER A 109 -8.83 4.31 7.99
CA SER A 109 -7.47 4.12 7.48
C SER A 109 -7.18 2.67 7.04
N ALA A 110 -7.73 1.68 7.75
CA ALA A 110 -7.66 0.28 7.35
C ALA A 110 -8.51 0.00 6.11
N ALA A 111 -9.68 0.64 5.98
CA ALA A 111 -10.50 0.55 4.79
C ALA A 111 -9.81 1.21 3.58
N ASN A 112 -9.10 2.32 3.77
CA ASN A 112 -8.29 2.98 2.74
C ASN A 112 -7.14 2.08 2.28
N ASN A 113 -6.47 1.38 3.20
CA ASN A 113 -5.48 0.36 2.86
C ASN A 113 -6.10 -0.75 1.97
N LEU A 114 -7.29 -1.25 2.31
CA LEU A 114 -7.97 -2.28 1.51
C LEU A 114 -8.44 -1.76 0.14
N ARG A 115 -8.99 -0.54 0.08
CA ARG A 115 -9.36 0.11 -1.19
C ARG A 115 -8.15 0.28 -2.10
N PHE A 116 -7.01 0.68 -1.53
CA PHE A 116 -5.75 0.74 -2.26
C PHE A 116 -5.39 -0.63 -2.86
N LEU A 117 -5.47 -1.71 -2.09
CA LEU A 117 -5.15 -3.07 -2.58
C LEU A 117 -6.15 -3.57 -3.63
N ILE A 118 -7.44 -3.22 -3.51
CA ILE A 118 -8.48 -3.54 -4.50
C ILE A 118 -8.18 -2.85 -5.83
N GLY A 119 -7.91 -1.54 -5.83
CA GLY A 119 -7.59 -0.81 -7.05
C GLY A 119 -6.27 -1.30 -7.66
N LEU A 120 -5.27 -1.60 -6.81
CA LEU A 120 -4.00 -2.17 -7.27
C LEU A 120 -4.18 -3.53 -7.94
N ARG A 121 -5.06 -4.41 -7.43
CA ARG A 121 -5.37 -5.69 -8.08
C ARG A 121 -5.85 -5.47 -9.51
N HIS A 122 -6.71 -4.47 -9.76
CA HIS A 122 -7.19 -4.17 -11.12
C HIS A 122 -6.02 -3.79 -12.04
N GLU A 123 -5.12 -2.93 -11.57
CA GLU A 123 -3.94 -2.52 -12.34
C GLU A 123 -3.03 -3.71 -12.70
N ILE A 124 -2.84 -4.64 -11.77
CA ILE A 124 -1.99 -5.82 -11.99
C ILE A 124 -2.68 -6.87 -12.86
N GLU A 125 -3.99 -7.09 -12.72
CA GLU A 125 -4.71 -8.07 -13.54
C GLU A 125 -4.74 -7.67 -15.03
N HIS A 126 -4.70 -6.37 -15.32
CA HIS A 126 -4.68 -5.87 -16.68
C HIS A 126 -3.28 -5.80 -17.30
N GLN A 127 -2.19 -5.82 -16.51
CA GLN A 127 -0.83 -5.72 -17.02
C GLN A 127 0.18 -6.55 -16.22
N MET A 128 1.00 -7.33 -16.92
CA MET A 128 2.08 -8.11 -16.32
C MET A 128 3.10 -7.17 -15.64
N THR A 129 3.21 -7.28 -14.33
CA THR A 129 4.18 -6.51 -13.54
C THR A 129 5.34 -7.38 -13.08
N THR A 130 6.53 -6.78 -13.04
CA THR A 130 7.71 -7.42 -12.47
C THR A 130 8.18 -6.55 -11.31
N LYS A 131 8.16 -7.10 -10.09
CA LYS A 131 8.74 -6.50 -8.86
C LYS A 131 8.01 -5.28 -8.27
N ILE A 132 6.79 -5.49 -7.76
CA ILE A 132 6.06 -4.47 -6.98
C ILE A 132 6.26 -4.60 -5.46
N ASP A 133 6.80 -5.73 -5.00
CA ASP A 133 6.84 -6.14 -3.60
C ASP A 133 7.48 -5.09 -2.68
N GLN A 134 8.55 -4.45 -3.16
CA GLN A 134 9.38 -3.54 -2.38
C GLN A 134 8.67 -2.21 -2.10
N PHE A 135 7.83 -1.75 -3.02
CA PHE A 135 7.11 -0.47 -2.90
C PHE A 135 5.82 -0.58 -2.08
N LEU A 136 5.30 -1.80 -1.92
CA LEU A 136 3.98 -2.06 -1.32
C LEU A 136 4.07 -2.76 0.04
N SER A 137 5.27 -3.11 0.41
CA SER A 137 5.66 -3.87 1.59
C SER A 137 5.02 -3.35 2.88
N ALA A 138 5.11 -2.03 3.13
CA ALA A 138 4.52 -1.34 4.26
C ALA A 138 2.98 -1.39 4.27
N ARG A 139 2.35 -1.38 3.08
CA ARG A 139 0.89 -1.47 2.93
C ARG A 139 0.40 -2.91 3.15
N PHE A 140 1.16 -3.91 2.69
CA PHE A 140 0.87 -5.32 2.99
C PHE A 140 0.99 -5.61 4.48
N GLN A 141 2.00 -5.04 5.14
CA GLN A 141 2.16 -5.16 6.58
C GLN A 141 0.98 -4.55 7.35
N ALA A 142 0.57 -3.33 6.99
CA ALA A 142 -0.62 -2.70 7.58
C ALA A 142 -1.86 -3.59 7.39
N CYS A 143 -2.07 -4.14 6.18
CA CYS A 143 -3.18 -5.05 5.89
C CYS A 143 -3.23 -6.26 6.84
N CYS A 144 -2.09 -6.93 7.05
CA CYS A 144 -1.98 -8.08 7.95
C CYS A 144 -2.22 -7.72 9.42
N LEU A 145 -1.65 -6.60 9.87
CA LEU A 145 -1.81 -6.12 11.25
C LEU A 145 -3.26 -5.74 11.54
N ASN A 146 -3.88 -4.98 10.64
CA ASN A 146 -5.29 -4.59 10.72
C ASN A 146 -6.21 -5.82 10.73
N TYR A 147 -5.94 -6.81 9.88
CA TYR A 147 -6.71 -8.04 9.83
C TYR A 147 -6.64 -8.78 11.17
N ASN A 148 -5.43 -8.92 11.70
CA ASN A 148 -5.19 -9.60 12.97
C ASN A 148 -5.83 -8.86 14.16
N GLU A 149 -5.76 -7.54 14.19
CA GLU A 149 -6.45 -6.72 15.21
C GLU A 149 -7.98 -6.93 15.12
N LEU A 150 -8.54 -6.83 13.92
CA LEU A 150 -9.98 -6.91 13.71
C LEU A 150 -10.56 -8.29 14.02
N ILE A 151 -9.93 -9.37 13.53
CA ILE A 151 -10.43 -10.72 13.82
C ILE A 151 -10.41 -11.04 15.31
N LYS A 152 -9.39 -10.57 16.04
CA LYS A 152 -9.31 -10.71 17.49
C LYS A 152 -10.39 -9.92 18.20
N SER A 153 -10.63 -8.68 17.77
CA SER A 153 -11.69 -7.81 18.31
C SER A 153 -13.08 -8.41 18.13
N LEU A 154 -13.39 -8.96 16.95
CA LEU A 154 -14.73 -9.42 16.59
C LEU A 154 -15.05 -10.86 17.07
N PHE A 155 -14.05 -11.74 17.08
CA PHE A 155 -14.27 -13.18 17.29
C PHE A 155 -13.42 -13.78 18.42
N GLY A 156 -12.51 -13.01 19.00
CA GLY A 156 -11.71 -13.40 20.16
C GLY A 156 -10.23 -13.61 19.85
N ALA A 157 -9.40 -13.41 20.87
CA ALA A 157 -7.94 -13.38 20.74
C ALA A 157 -7.31 -14.67 20.16
N SER A 158 -7.94 -15.83 20.37
CA SER A 158 -7.46 -17.14 19.89
C SER A 158 -7.51 -17.28 18.37
N LEU A 159 -8.33 -16.47 17.69
CA LEU A 159 -8.48 -16.49 16.23
C LEU A 159 -7.50 -15.57 15.51
N GLY A 160 -6.61 -14.90 16.25
CA GLY A 160 -5.49 -14.17 15.67
C GLY A 160 -4.62 -15.03 14.76
N ILE A 161 -3.86 -14.34 13.91
CA ILE A 161 -2.83 -14.90 13.04
C ILE A 161 -1.42 -14.46 13.48
N ASP A 162 -1.30 -13.73 14.59
CA ASP A 162 -0.07 -13.18 15.17
C ASP A 162 1.01 -14.22 15.45
N LYS A 163 0.63 -15.43 15.88
CA LYS A 163 1.58 -16.54 16.06
C LYS A 163 2.31 -16.95 14.77
N HIS A 164 1.72 -16.63 13.62
CA HIS A 164 2.26 -16.89 12.30
C HIS A 164 2.77 -15.61 11.61
N LEU A 165 2.57 -14.43 12.21
CA LEU A 165 3.08 -13.15 11.72
C LEU A 165 4.46 -12.81 12.30
N SER A 166 4.82 -13.37 13.46
CA SER A 166 6.05 -13.07 14.21
C SER A 166 7.35 -13.30 13.43
N PHE A 167 7.30 -14.01 12.30
CA PHE A 167 8.45 -14.30 11.44
C PHE A 167 8.27 -13.84 9.98
N SER A 168 7.11 -13.29 9.63
CA SER A 168 6.57 -13.46 8.28
C SER A 168 6.43 -12.17 7.46
N LEU A 169 7.14 -11.12 7.86
CA LEU A 169 7.42 -9.96 7.00
C LEU A 169 8.87 -9.53 7.23
N GLN A 170 9.76 -10.51 7.33
CA GLN A 170 11.19 -10.28 7.42
C GLN A 170 11.66 -9.93 6.00
N PHE A 171 11.67 -8.63 5.70
CA PHE A 171 12.46 -8.15 4.56
C PHE A 171 13.87 -8.60 4.82
N SER A 172 14.37 -9.49 3.94
CA SER A 172 15.77 -9.90 3.88
C SER A 172 16.63 -8.69 4.24
N SER A 173 17.41 -8.81 5.31
CA SER A 173 18.24 -7.75 5.91
C SER A 173 18.61 -6.69 4.88
N LEU A 174 17.92 -5.53 4.94
CA LEU A 174 18.16 -4.43 4.03
C LEU A 174 19.59 -3.94 4.28
N ASN A 175 20.54 -4.43 3.49
CA ASN A 175 21.86 -3.86 3.47
C ASN A 175 21.75 -2.46 2.87
N LYS A 176 22.50 -1.49 3.38
CA LYS A 176 22.40 -0.07 2.97
C LYS A 176 22.56 0.10 1.44
N ASP A 177 23.41 -0.73 0.84
CA ASP A 177 23.64 -0.81 -0.61
C ASP A 177 22.46 -1.38 -1.43
N GLN A 178 21.51 -2.08 -0.80
CA GLN A 178 20.24 -2.48 -1.43
C GLN A 178 19.22 -1.34 -1.33
N VAL A 179 19.21 -0.57 -0.23
CA VAL A 179 18.34 0.62 -0.04
C VAL A 179 18.69 1.75 -1.01
N ASP A 180 19.97 1.99 -1.26
CA ASP A 180 20.39 3.03 -2.20
C ASP A 180 20.14 2.62 -3.67
N ARG A 181 20.08 1.31 -3.96
CA ARG A 181 19.58 0.78 -5.25
C ARG A 181 18.05 0.77 -5.35
N LEU A 182 17.33 0.76 -4.23
CA LEU A 182 15.86 0.82 -4.14
C LEU A 182 15.30 2.23 -4.40
N SER A 183 16.08 3.29 -4.16
CA SER A 183 15.68 4.68 -4.42
C SER A 183 15.61 5.04 -5.90
N GLN A 184 16.20 4.24 -6.78
CA GLN A 184 15.92 4.34 -8.21
C GLN A 184 14.62 3.57 -8.47
N ALA A 185 13.55 4.29 -8.83
CA ALA A 185 12.26 3.73 -9.22
C ALA A 185 12.33 2.94 -10.56
N ASP A 186 13.47 2.33 -10.86
CA ASP A 186 13.73 1.57 -12.07
C ASP A 186 13.19 0.16 -11.87
N GLY A 187 11.95 -0.04 -12.31
CA GLY A 187 11.28 -1.34 -12.31
C GLY A 187 9.77 -1.27 -12.09
N LEU A 188 9.24 -0.19 -11.51
CA LEU A 188 7.79 -0.05 -11.33
C LEU A 188 7.13 0.45 -12.62
N PRO A 189 6.17 -0.29 -13.19
CA PRO A 189 5.42 0.16 -14.37
C PRO A 189 4.72 1.51 -14.13
N GLU A 190 4.64 2.32 -15.18
CA GLU A 190 4.18 3.70 -15.08
C GLU A 190 2.71 3.80 -14.64
N ASN A 191 1.86 2.85 -15.04
CA ASN A 191 0.48 2.78 -14.59
C ASN A 191 0.37 2.56 -13.07
N ILE A 192 1.16 1.64 -12.50
CA ILE A 192 1.17 1.42 -11.05
C ILE A 192 1.72 2.63 -10.31
N ARG A 193 2.78 3.25 -10.84
CA ARG A 193 3.32 4.49 -10.26
C ARG A 193 2.29 5.61 -10.25
N ALA A 194 1.58 5.80 -11.36
CA ALA A 194 0.52 6.79 -11.49
C ALA A 194 -0.64 6.49 -10.52
N TYR A 195 -1.06 5.23 -10.41
CA TYR A 195 -2.08 4.79 -9.45
C TYR A 195 -1.66 5.05 -8.00
N ILE A 196 -0.44 4.68 -7.61
CA ILE A 196 0.06 4.93 -6.24
C ILE A 196 0.06 6.43 -5.95
N THR A 197 0.57 7.23 -6.89
CA THR A 197 0.66 8.68 -6.73
C THR A 197 -0.71 9.32 -6.64
N SER A 198 -1.65 8.93 -7.50
CA SER A 198 -3.01 9.49 -7.49
C SER A 198 -3.77 9.11 -6.22
N PHE A 199 -3.63 7.88 -5.73
CA PHE A 199 -4.24 7.44 -4.49
C PHE A 199 -3.65 8.19 -3.29
N ASP A 200 -2.32 8.31 -3.22
CA ASP A 200 -1.65 8.97 -2.10
C ASP A 200 -1.98 10.48 -2.04
N LEU A 201 -2.11 11.15 -3.20
CA LEU A 201 -2.51 12.56 -3.27
C LEU A 201 -3.98 12.80 -2.93
N ALA A 202 -4.83 11.78 -2.99
CA ALA A 202 -6.25 11.88 -2.66
C ALA A 202 -6.51 11.76 -1.14
N LEU A 203 -5.53 11.27 -0.37
CA LEU A 203 -5.63 11.13 1.09
C LEU A 203 -5.25 12.44 1.79
N THR A 204 -5.85 12.66 2.96
CA THR A 204 -5.37 13.70 3.89
C THR A 204 -4.04 13.32 4.52
N ASP A 205 -3.29 14.30 5.03
CA ASP A 205 -2.01 14.04 5.72
C ASP A 205 -2.17 13.12 6.93
N GLU A 206 -3.29 13.23 7.65
CA GLU A 206 -3.61 12.36 8.79
C GLU A 206 -3.80 10.91 8.34
N GLU A 207 -4.60 10.68 7.28
CA GLU A 207 -4.84 9.35 6.73
C GLU A 207 -3.57 8.72 6.13
N PHE A 208 -2.75 9.53 5.45
CA PHE A 208 -1.52 9.05 4.81
C PHE A 208 -0.44 8.63 5.83
N ASN A 209 -0.38 9.33 6.96
CA ASN A 209 0.59 9.05 8.03
C ASN A 209 0.08 8.01 9.04
N ASP A 210 -1.18 7.57 8.94
CA ASP A 210 -1.75 6.54 9.81
C ASP A 210 -1.06 5.17 9.60
N PRO A 211 -0.56 4.51 10.67
CA PRO A 211 0.06 3.18 10.58
C PRO A 211 -0.91 2.09 10.08
N LYS A 212 -2.23 2.29 10.22
CA LYS A 212 -3.26 1.40 9.67
C LYS A 212 -3.39 1.55 8.16
N PHE A 213 -2.98 2.68 7.58
CA PHE A 213 -2.87 2.82 6.12
C PHE A 213 -1.55 2.22 5.59
N SER A 214 -0.42 2.58 6.22
CA SER A 214 0.91 2.11 5.83
C SER A 214 1.84 1.99 7.05
N TYR A 215 2.30 0.78 7.33
CA TYR A 215 3.13 0.51 8.50
C TYR A 215 4.61 0.70 8.16
N ARG A 216 5.21 1.76 8.70
CA ARG A 216 6.60 2.17 8.41
C ARG A 216 7.46 1.98 9.67
N VAL A 217 8.59 1.28 9.54
CA VAL A 217 9.51 0.98 10.67
C VAL A 217 10.90 1.49 10.35
N PHE A 218 11.56 2.08 11.33
CA PHE A 218 12.98 2.40 11.27
C PHE A 218 13.79 1.31 11.95
N PHE A 219 14.75 0.75 11.22
CA PHE A 219 15.79 -0.09 11.80
C PHE A 219 17.01 0.77 12.05
N VAL A 220 17.35 0.97 13.33
CA VAL A 220 18.61 1.60 13.71
C VAL A 220 19.53 0.52 14.27
N PRO A 221 20.69 0.27 13.65
CA PRO A 221 21.66 -0.65 14.22
C PRO A 221 22.15 -0.08 15.56
N LYS A 222 21.96 -0.84 16.64
CA LYS A 222 22.50 -0.51 17.96
C LYS A 222 23.88 -1.16 18.07
N THR A 223 24.91 -0.35 18.19
CA THR A 223 26.25 -0.85 18.57
C THR A 223 26.22 -1.23 20.05
N ALA A 224 26.58 -2.48 20.35
CA ALA A 224 26.64 -2.97 21.73
C ALA A 224 27.79 -2.26 22.46
N ASN A 225 27.47 -1.53 23.53
CA ASN A 225 28.48 -0.81 24.32
C ASN A 225 29.13 -1.68 25.42
N HIS A 226 28.61 -2.89 25.70
CA HIS A 226 29.15 -3.80 26.72
C HIS A 226 29.05 -5.28 26.30
N LYS A 227 30.09 -6.07 26.60
CA LYS A 227 30.06 -7.54 26.47
C LYS A 227 29.01 -8.11 27.44
N GLY A 228 28.04 -8.86 26.93
CA GLY A 228 27.05 -9.58 27.75
C GLY A 228 25.66 -8.95 27.83
N GLN A 229 25.36 -7.87 27.10
CA GLN A 229 23.96 -7.58 26.76
C GLN A 229 23.42 -8.74 25.93
N ALA A 230 22.32 -9.34 26.37
CA ALA A 230 21.64 -10.37 25.59
C ALA A 230 21.40 -9.87 24.16
N ASP A 231 21.65 -10.72 23.17
CA ASP A 231 21.45 -10.49 21.74
C ASP A 231 19.95 -10.29 21.39
N GLN A 232 19.31 -9.25 21.94
CA GLN A 232 18.03 -8.77 21.42
C GLN A 232 18.32 -8.07 20.10
N VAL A 233 18.08 -8.78 19.00
CA VAL A 233 18.32 -8.32 17.63
C VAL A 233 17.44 -7.11 17.25
N ILE A 234 16.31 -6.90 17.95
CA ILE A 234 15.33 -5.86 17.64
C ILE A 234 14.69 -5.31 18.94
N GLU A 235 14.85 -4.01 19.21
CA GLU A 235 14.11 -3.28 20.26
C GLU A 235 12.97 -2.46 19.63
N PHE A 236 11.73 -2.68 20.08
CA PHE A 236 10.57 -1.89 19.64
C PHE A 236 10.50 -0.57 20.40
N ILE A 237 10.78 0.54 19.71
CA ILE A 237 10.64 1.89 20.28
C ILE A 237 9.16 2.29 20.20
N LYS A 238 8.56 2.63 21.35
CA LYS A 238 7.16 3.05 21.39
C LYS A 238 6.95 4.40 20.67
N PRO A 239 5.86 4.55 19.89
CA PRO A 239 5.45 5.84 19.35
C PRO A 239 5.34 6.89 20.47
N GLY A 240 5.97 8.04 20.30
CA GLY A 240 5.93 9.16 21.26
C GLY A 240 7.04 9.17 22.33
N SER A 241 7.92 8.17 22.39
CA SER A 241 9.14 8.27 23.20
C SER A 241 10.06 9.39 22.70
N GLU A 242 10.90 9.97 23.57
CA GLU A 242 11.88 11.01 23.18
C GLU A 242 12.78 10.55 22.03
N MET A 243 13.16 9.27 22.04
CA MET A 243 13.93 8.64 20.96
C MET A 243 13.13 8.53 19.65
N ALA A 244 11.83 8.25 19.71
CA ALA A 244 10.95 8.28 18.54
C ALA A 244 10.70 9.70 18.02
N GLN A 245 10.59 10.69 18.91
CA GLN A 245 10.43 12.10 18.54
C GLN A 245 11.68 12.63 17.83
N GLY A 246 12.87 12.33 18.35
CA GLY A 246 14.16 12.68 17.74
C GLY A 246 14.42 11.99 16.39
N MET A 247 13.85 10.81 16.16
CA MET A 247 13.91 10.13 14.86
C MET A 247 12.86 10.64 13.88
N ASN A 248 11.63 10.89 14.34
CA ASN A 248 10.58 11.49 13.52
C ASN A 248 10.98 12.90 13.07
N THR A 249 11.63 13.71 13.91
CA THR A 249 12.16 15.03 13.49
C THR A 249 13.26 14.94 12.45
N LYS A 250 14.13 13.92 12.50
CA LYS A 250 15.10 13.65 11.43
C LYS A 250 14.42 13.27 10.11
N TYR A 251 13.34 12.49 10.16
CA TYR A 251 12.55 12.13 8.97
C TYR A 251 11.72 13.29 8.43
N ILE A 252 11.10 14.09 9.32
CA ILE A 252 10.44 15.36 8.98
C ILE A 252 11.46 16.31 8.37
N GLN A 253 12.67 16.44 8.91
CA GLN A 253 13.73 17.24 8.27
C GLN A 253 14.08 16.72 6.87
N ILE A 254 14.08 15.41 6.62
CA ILE A 254 14.34 14.84 5.28
C ILE A 254 13.14 15.07 4.32
N LYS A 255 11.89 15.03 4.83
CA LYS A 255 10.66 15.30 4.03
C LYS A 255 10.37 16.79 3.82
N GLU A 256 10.67 17.63 4.81
CA GLU A 256 10.59 19.09 4.83
C GLU A 256 11.88 19.75 4.32
N THR A 257 12.89 18.98 3.90
CA THR A 257 13.88 19.55 2.98
C THR A 257 13.13 19.79 1.68
N GLU A 258 12.55 20.98 1.58
CA GLU A 258 11.85 21.48 0.42
C GLU A 258 12.69 21.12 -0.81
N ARG A 259 12.11 20.33 -1.73
CA ARG A 259 12.84 19.88 -2.92
C ARG A 259 13.48 21.10 -3.57
N PRO A 260 14.79 21.09 -3.86
CA PRO A 260 15.47 22.27 -4.39
C PRO A 260 14.71 22.82 -5.60
N LYS A 261 14.22 24.05 -5.47
CA LYS A 261 13.44 24.75 -6.49
C LYS A 261 14.37 25.66 -7.27
N TYR A 262 14.55 25.37 -8.55
CA TYR A 262 15.39 26.15 -9.43
C TYR A 262 14.54 27.02 -10.35
N LEU A 263 14.92 28.30 -10.43
CA LEU A 263 14.43 29.16 -11.51
C LEU A 263 15.04 28.70 -12.85
N PRO A 264 14.38 28.98 -13.99
CA PRO A 264 14.93 28.69 -15.33
C PRO A 264 16.37 29.19 -15.50
N SER A 265 16.69 30.37 -14.96
CA SER A 265 18.04 30.95 -15.00
C SER A 265 19.06 30.09 -14.27
N LYS A 266 18.68 29.51 -13.12
CA LYS A 266 19.55 28.63 -12.33
C LYS A 266 19.77 27.27 -13.00
N ILE A 267 18.80 26.76 -13.76
CA ILE A 267 19.00 25.55 -14.58
C ILE A 267 20.05 25.81 -15.66
N VAL A 268 19.92 26.91 -16.41
CA VAL A 268 20.90 27.28 -17.46
C VAL A 268 22.31 27.45 -16.87
N GLU A 269 22.44 28.11 -15.73
CA GLU A 269 23.71 28.27 -15.01
C GLU A 269 24.34 26.92 -14.64
N LYS A 270 23.55 26.02 -14.03
CA LYS A 270 24.03 24.68 -13.64
C LYS A 270 24.44 23.83 -14.84
N VAL A 271 23.70 23.88 -15.95
CA VAL A 271 24.03 23.15 -17.18
C VAL A 271 25.32 23.68 -17.81
N LYS A 272 25.52 25.01 -17.82
CA LYS A 272 26.80 25.60 -18.26
C LYS A 272 27.97 25.15 -17.38
N ASN A 273 27.80 25.16 -16.07
CA ASN A 273 28.81 24.72 -15.11
C ASN A 273 29.11 23.21 -15.23
N ALA A 274 28.16 22.42 -15.73
CA ALA A 274 28.34 20.99 -16.01
C ALA A 274 29.10 20.70 -17.32
N GLY A 275 29.58 21.72 -18.03
CA GLY A 275 30.42 21.57 -19.22
C GLY A 275 29.74 21.90 -20.55
N TYR A 276 28.58 22.56 -20.53
CA TYR A 276 27.81 22.92 -21.73
C TYR A 276 27.69 24.45 -21.90
N PRO A 277 28.77 25.17 -22.26
CA PRO A 277 28.81 26.63 -22.21
C PRO A 277 27.87 27.31 -23.22
N LYS A 278 27.53 26.65 -24.34
CA LYS A 278 26.59 27.17 -25.35
C LYS A 278 25.12 27.00 -24.98
N PHE A 279 24.80 26.29 -23.89
CA PHE A 279 23.43 26.14 -23.43
C PHE A 279 22.85 27.49 -22.98
N ASN A 280 21.65 27.87 -23.42
CA ASN A 280 21.06 29.18 -23.14
C ASN A 280 19.55 29.09 -22.86
N MET A 281 18.92 30.23 -22.53
CA MET A 281 17.51 30.28 -22.15
C MET A 281 16.55 29.86 -23.28
N MET A 282 16.92 30.11 -24.53
CA MET A 282 16.13 29.66 -25.69
C MET A 282 16.11 28.14 -25.76
N HIS A 283 17.27 27.49 -25.63
CA HIS A 283 17.38 26.03 -25.61
C HIS A 283 16.57 25.41 -24.46
N HIS A 284 16.70 25.98 -23.26
CA HIS A 284 15.88 25.55 -22.12
C HIS A 284 14.37 25.68 -22.40
N THR A 285 13.96 26.79 -23.02
CA THR A 285 12.55 27.05 -23.35
C THR A 285 12.01 26.04 -24.35
N GLN A 286 12.77 25.77 -25.40
CA GLN A 286 12.43 24.78 -26.42
C GLN A 286 12.35 23.37 -25.82
N MET A 287 13.31 22.98 -24.97
CA MET A 287 13.34 21.66 -24.34
C MET A 287 12.11 21.40 -23.47
N TRP A 288 11.69 22.35 -22.63
CA TRP A 288 10.51 22.12 -21.79
C TRP A 288 9.21 22.10 -22.60
N GLN A 289 9.13 22.85 -23.70
CA GLN A 289 7.97 22.84 -24.60
C GLN A 289 7.88 21.51 -25.35
N THR A 290 8.96 21.04 -25.96
CA THR A 290 9.01 19.75 -26.67
C THR A 290 8.73 18.57 -25.75
N ASN A 291 9.23 18.61 -24.51
CA ASN A 291 8.99 17.55 -23.52
C ASN A 291 7.66 17.68 -22.76
N GLU A 292 6.84 18.71 -23.04
CA GLU A 292 5.64 19.06 -22.27
C GLU A 292 5.92 19.09 -20.74
N ALA A 293 7.09 19.59 -20.32
CA ALA A 293 7.60 19.37 -18.97
C ALA A 293 6.81 20.11 -17.86
N LYS A 294 5.92 21.03 -18.24
CA LYS A 294 4.99 21.72 -17.32
C LYS A 294 3.64 21.01 -17.16
N LYS A 295 3.41 19.89 -17.84
CA LYS A 295 2.16 19.12 -17.74
C LYS A 295 2.04 18.48 -16.36
N GLN A 296 0.85 18.54 -15.77
CA GLN A 296 0.55 17.86 -14.51
C GLN A 296 0.84 16.35 -14.64
N GLY A 297 1.51 15.77 -13.64
CA GLY A 297 1.86 14.35 -13.58
C GLY A 297 3.31 14.00 -13.92
N LYS A 298 4.08 14.88 -14.58
CA LYS A 298 5.50 14.58 -14.91
C LYS A 298 6.50 14.82 -13.78
N GLY A 299 6.13 15.59 -12.75
CA GLY A 299 6.96 15.77 -11.55
C GLY A 299 8.26 16.55 -11.77
N PHE A 300 8.35 17.38 -12.82
CA PHE A 300 9.54 18.20 -13.15
C PHE A 300 9.57 19.58 -12.49
N GLY A 301 8.48 20.00 -11.86
CA GLY A 301 8.41 21.32 -11.24
C GLY A 301 7.05 21.61 -10.61
N VAL A 302 6.91 22.83 -10.10
CA VAL A 302 5.68 23.33 -9.48
C VAL A 302 5.53 24.83 -9.73
N THR A 303 4.29 25.30 -9.89
CA THR A 303 3.99 26.74 -9.89
C THR A 303 3.93 27.25 -8.46
N VAL A 304 4.75 28.25 -8.13
CA VAL A 304 4.66 28.99 -6.87
C VAL A 304 4.25 30.42 -7.20
N MET A 305 3.09 30.83 -6.69
CA MET A 305 2.40 32.08 -7.06
C MET A 305 2.14 32.17 -8.58
N ASN A 306 3.05 32.81 -9.32
CA ASN A 306 2.95 33.02 -10.77
C ASN A 306 4.17 32.50 -11.55
N THR A 307 5.14 31.88 -10.86
CA THR A 307 6.41 31.46 -11.47
C THR A 307 6.55 29.95 -11.37
N TRP A 308 6.95 29.32 -12.48
CA TRP A 308 7.26 27.90 -12.52
C TRP A 308 8.68 27.65 -12.01
N TYR A 309 8.79 26.81 -10.98
CA TYR A 309 10.05 26.34 -10.44
C TYR A 309 10.32 24.91 -10.89
N TRP A 310 11.56 24.63 -11.27
CA TRP A 310 12.03 23.33 -11.70
C TRP A 310 12.62 22.55 -10.54
N TYR A 311 12.39 21.24 -10.52
CA TYR A 311 13.06 20.33 -9.61
C TYR A 311 14.36 19.79 -10.21
N GLU A 312 15.16 19.16 -9.37
CA GLU A 312 16.42 18.51 -9.78
C GLU A 312 16.22 17.44 -10.86
N THR A 313 15.08 16.74 -10.83
CA THR A 313 14.68 15.77 -11.87
C THR A 313 14.60 16.38 -13.27
N TRP A 314 14.27 17.67 -13.39
CA TRP A 314 14.31 18.37 -14.66
C TRP A 314 15.73 18.70 -15.10
N LEU A 315 16.60 19.09 -14.16
CA LEU A 315 18.01 19.35 -14.45
C LEU A 315 18.71 18.10 -15.00
N GLU A 316 18.48 16.94 -14.37
CA GLU A 316 19.01 15.66 -14.81
C GLU A 316 18.56 15.32 -16.23
N LYS A 317 17.27 15.54 -16.53
CA LYS A 317 16.71 15.32 -17.88
C LYS A 317 17.37 16.22 -18.93
N VAL A 318 17.57 17.50 -18.60
CA VAL A 318 18.24 18.46 -19.50
C VAL A 318 19.70 18.07 -19.71
N LEU A 319 20.42 17.66 -18.67
CA LEU A 319 21.80 17.20 -18.79
C LEU A 319 21.92 15.94 -19.66
N ALA A 320 20.99 14.98 -19.51
CA ALA A 320 20.92 13.80 -20.36
C ALA A 320 20.67 14.15 -21.83
N GLU A 321 19.80 15.11 -22.12
CA GLU A 321 19.58 15.59 -23.49
C GLU A 321 20.78 16.36 -24.05
N CYS A 322 21.48 17.14 -23.21
CA CYS A 322 22.72 17.80 -23.60
C CYS A 322 23.84 16.80 -23.91
N GLU A 323 23.93 15.69 -23.19
CA GLU A 323 24.90 14.62 -23.48
C GLU A 323 24.60 13.92 -24.81
N ILE A 324 23.32 13.72 -25.16
CA ILE A 324 22.92 13.18 -26.47
C ILE A 324 23.25 14.16 -27.60
N ARG A 325 23.09 15.48 -27.36
CA ARG A 325 23.32 16.56 -28.32
C ARG A 325 24.62 17.32 -28.04
N LYS A 326 25.65 16.60 -27.61
CA LYS A 326 26.90 17.18 -27.07
C LYS A 326 27.58 18.20 -28.00
N ILE A 327 27.58 17.95 -29.31
CA ILE A 327 28.20 18.81 -30.33
C ILE A 327 27.53 20.19 -30.40
N GLU A 328 26.24 20.28 -30.09
CA GLU A 328 25.46 21.52 -30.17
C GLU A 328 25.69 22.43 -28.96
N PHE A 329 26.02 21.84 -27.81
CA PHE A 329 26.07 22.55 -26.52
C PHE A 329 27.47 22.71 -25.92
N LEU A 330 28.50 22.08 -26.51
CA LEU A 330 29.93 22.28 -26.20
C LEU A 330 30.49 23.61 -26.71
#